data_AF-K2CFQ2-F1
#
_entry.id   AF-K2CFQ2-F1
#
_cell.length_a   1.000
_cell.length_b   1.000
_cell.length_c   1.000
_cell.angle_alpha   90.00
_cell.angle_beta   90.00
_cell.angle_gamma   90.00
#
_symmetry.space_group_name_H-M   'P 1'
#
loop_
_entity.id
_entity.type
_entity.pdbx_description
1 polymer ?
#
loop_
_entity_poly.entity_id
_entity_poly.type
_entity_poly.pdbx_seq_one_letter_code
_entity_poly.pdbx_strand_id
1 'polypeptide(L)'
;MRRIGKTTESAYIPAAVELANAYSIPIVATNDIRFMERNDFEAHEARVCIQEGVVLNDPNRSHRYTEQQYFRTPEDMQTLFADLPEALENTIEIAKRCNVFLELGKNQLPHFTVPENYTADSYLSEAANRGLNERLFFLYDKTAPTFENIRRVYDARLSRELDVINTMGFAGYFLIVADFTRWAKEHDIPVGPGRGSGPGSLVAYALSITDFDPLAFDLLFERFLNPERVSLPDFDIDFCIEGRDRVIEYVMERHGHECVSQIMTYGTMAAKAVVRDVGRVLALPYGFVDKIAKLIPFELGMTLDLALSQEPLLRERYEQEEEVRTLIDLARKLEGIARNVGKHAGGIVIAPGPLTHFLPLYCETNDAAHPVTQFDKDDVEAVGLIKFDFLGLTTLTIIHQALLVINATRKINQESPIDISRISLQDAETFSLLKNRHSTAVFQLESHGMQELIKRLKPDCFEDLIALVALFRPGPLQSGMVDDFVNRKHGRSQVFYPHPKLEPILRPTYGVILYQE
;
A
#
# COMPACT_ATOMS: atom_id res chain seq x y z
N MET A 1 4.41 -41.60 3.46
CA MET A 1 4.15 -42.40 2.24
C MET A 1 2.98 -41.82 1.49
N ARG A 2 2.99 -41.94 0.17
CA ARG A 2 1.98 -41.32 -0.73
C ARG A 2 1.61 -42.34 -1.81
N ARG A 3 0.33 -42.40 -2.19
CA ARG A 3 -0.20 -43.28 -3.24
C ARG A 3 -0.98 -42.42 -4.24
N ILE A 4 -0.25 -41.68 -5.06
CA ILE A 4 -0.79 -40.74 -6.04
C ILE A 4 -0.67 -41.27 -7.48
N GLY A 5 -0.31 -42.54 -7.68
CA GLY A 5 -0.26 -43.18 -9.00
C GLY A 5 1.04 -42.90 -9.75
N LYS A 6 2.13 -42.55 -9.05
CA LYS A 6 3.46 -42.44 -9.66
C LYS A 6 4.10 -43.82 -9.75
N THR A 7 4.78 -44.10 -10.86
CA THR A 7 5.39 -45.41 -11.14
C THR A 7 6.38 -45.87 -10.06
N THR A 8 7.10 -44.92 -9.46
CA THR A 8 8.09 -45.17 -8.41
C THR A 8 7.50 -45.59 -7.06
N GLU A 9 6.21 -45.36 -6.82
CA GLU A 9 5.57 -45.65 -5.52
C GLU A 9 5.51 -47.15 -5.23
N SER A 10 5.32 -47.96 -6.26
CA SER A 10 5.25 -49.43 -6.15
C SER A 10 6.55 -50.05 -5.61
N ALA A 11 7.69 -49.43 -5.87
CA ALA A 11 8.99 -49.84 -5.34
C ALA A 11 9.33 -49.14 -4.02
N TYR A 12 9.03 -47.84 -3.91
CA TYR A 12 9.37 -47.04 -2.73
C TYR A 12 8.59 -47.45 -1.47
N ILE A 13 7.28 -47.67 -1.57
CA ILE A 13 6.42 -47.91 -0.39
C ILE A 13 6.83 -49.19 0.35
N PRO A 14 6.96 -50.37 -0.31
CA PRO A 14 7.36 -51.58 0.40
C PRO A 14 8.74 -51.45 1.06
N ALA A 15 9.71 -50.85 0.36
CA ALA A 15 11.05 -50.61 0.90
C ALA A 15 11.04 -49.66 2.10
N ALA A 16 10.20 -48.62 2.06
CA ALA A 16 10.04 -47.69 3.19
C ALA A 16 9.39 -48.37 4.40
N VAL A 17 8.44 -49.29 4.19
CA VAL A 17 7.81 -50.08 5.26
C VAL A 17 8.81 -51.06 5.87
N GLU A 18 9.62 -51.74 5.06
CA GLU A 18 10.68 -52.62 5.55
C GLU A 18 11.69 -51.85 6.43
N LEU A 19 12.11 -50.67 5.96
CA LEU A 19 13.00 -49.78 6.71
C LEU A 19 12.34 -49.30 8.01
N ALA A 20 11.08 -48.89 7.96
CA ALA A 20 10.31 -48.45 9.12
C ALA A 20 10.25 -49.55 10.20
N ASN A 21 9.99 -50.80 9.80
CA ASN A 21 9.96 -51.94 10.71
C ASN A 21 11.36 -52.25 11.28
N ALA A 22 12.40 -52.26 10.44
CA ALA A 22 13.76 -52.56 10.85
C ALA A 22 14.31 -51.57 11.90
N TYR A 23 13.93 -50.29 11.80
CA TYR A 23 14.41 -49.23 12.67
C TYR A 23 13.36 -48.70 13.67
N SER A 24 12.17 -49.31 13.73
CA SER A 24 11.05 -48.86 14.57
C SER A 24 10.67 -47.39 14.37
N ILE A 25 10.63 -46.96 13.11
CA ILE A 25 10.27 -45.58 12.72
C ILE A 25 8.79 -45.57 12.31
N PRO A 26 7.94 -44.68 12.86
CA PRO A 26 6.53 -44.63 12.49
C PRO A 26 6.33 -44.15 11.06
N ILE A 27 5.37 -44.77 10.36
CA ILE A 27 4.94 -44.37 9.02
C ILE A 27 3.73 -43.43 9.08
N VAL A 28 3.61 -42.54 8.10
CA VAL A 28 2.47 -41.62 7.97
C VAL A 28 2.00 -41.53 6.51
N ALA A 29 0.69 -41.53 6.28
CA ALA A 29 0.08 -41.38 4.96
C ALA A 29 -0.16 -39.90 4.61
N THR A 30 0.16 -39.49 3.37
CA THR A 30 -0.22 -38.17 2.82
C THR A 30 -0.62 -38.30 1.35
N ASN A 31 -1.41 -37.36 0.82
CA ASN A 31 -1.86 -37.37 -0.58
C ASN A 31 -1.16 -36.34 -1.49
N ASP A 32 -0.14 -35.65 -0.99
CA ASP A 32 0.60 -34.61 -1.73
C ASP A 32 -0.29 -33.60 -2.48
N ILE A 33 -1.30 -33.09 -1.78
CA ILE A 33 -2.40 -32.33 -2.39
C ILE A 33 -1.86 -31.09 -3.13
N ARG A 34 -2.38 -30.85 -4.33
CA ARG A 34 -2.05 -29.69 -5.17
C ARG A 34 -3.25 -28.88 -5.64
N PHE A 35 -4.43 -29.48 -5.59
CA PHE A 35 -5.70 -28.89 -5.99
C PHE A 35 -6.84 -29.49 -5.17
N MET A 36 -8.01 -28.87 -5.17
CA MET A 36 -9.11 -29.26 -4.27
C MET A 36 -9.88 -30.46 -4.80
N GLU A 37 -10.37 -30.39 -6.05
CA GLU A 37 -11.17 -31.45 -6.65
C GLU A 37 -10.40 -32.19 -7.74
N ARG A 38 -10.74 -33.46 -8.01
CA ARG A 38 -10.10 -34.24 -9.07
C ARG A 38 -10.18 -33.55 -10.45
N ASN A 39 -11.29 -32.87 -10.72
CA ASN A 39 -11.55 -32.16 -11.99
C ASN A 39 -10.76 -30.84 -12.12
N ASP A 40 -9.96 -30.46 -11.12
CA ASP A 40 -9.06 -29.31 -11.20
C ASP A 40 -7.67 -29.67 -11.71
N PHE A 41 -7.41 -30.95 -12.00
CA PHE A 41 -6.12 -31.40 -12.51
C PHE A 41 -5.71 -30.66 -13.79
N GLU A 42 -6.61 -30.49 -14.76
CA GLU A 42 -6.31 -29.78 -16.00
C GLU A 42 -6.00 -28.29 -15.76
N ALA A 43 -6.71 -27.66 -14.82
CA ALA A 43 -6.44 -26.28 -14.43
C ALA A 43 -5.07 -26.16 -13.75
N HIS A 44 -4.73 -27.10 -12.87
CA HIS A 44 -3.41 -27.15 -12.24
C HIS A 44 -2.29 -27.35 -13.27
N GLU A 45 -2.47 -28.26 -14.23
CA GLU A 45 -1.51 -28.47 -15.32
C GLU A 45 -1.33 -27.20 -16.16
N ALA A 46 -2.43 -26.51 -16.51
CA ALA A 46 -2.36 -25.23 -17.20
C ALA A 46 -1.61 -24.18 -16.38
N ARG A 47 -1.87 -24.08 -15.06
CA ARG A 47 -1.16 -23.17 -14.15
C ARG A 47 0.35 -23.45 -14.13
N VAL A 48 0.74 -24.72 -14.10
CA VAL A 48 2.16 -25.12 -14.14
C VAL A 48 2.79 -24.72 -15.48
N CYS A 49 2.10 -24.97 -16.60
CA CYS A 49 2.55 -24.54 -17.93
C CYS A 49 2.69 -23.01 -18.04
N ILE A 50 1.79 -22.23 -17.43
CA ILE A 50 1.89 -20.76 -17.38
C ILE A 50 3.20 -20.34 -16.70
N GLN A 51 3.53 -20.99 -15.57
CA GLN A 51 4.74 -20.71 -14.79
C GLN A 51 6.01 -21.11 -15.54
N GLU A 52 6.00 -22.27 -16.21
CA GLU A 52 7.16 -22.80 -16.94
C GLU A 52 7.33 -22.16 -18.33
N GLY A 53 6.32 -21.45 -18.83
CA GLY A 53 6.34 -20.84 -20.15
C GLY A 53 6.23 -21.86 -21.30
N VAL A 54 5.59 -23.00 -21.06
CA VAL A 54 5.36 -24.08 -22.04
C VAL A 54 3.88 -24.20 -22.39
N VAL A 55 3.57 -24.88 -23.50
CA VAL A 55 2.21 -25.11 -23.98
C VAL A 55 1.65 -26.42 -23.40
N LEU A 56 0.35 -26.48 -23.14
CA LEU A 56 -0.30 -27.64 -22.50
C LEU A 56 -0.25 -28.93 -23.34
N ASN A 57 -0.24 -28.79 -24.67
CA ASN A 57 -0.18 -29.92 -25.60
C ASN A 57 1.26 -30.28 -26.04
N ASP A 58 2.29 -29.62 -25.50
CA ASP A 58 3.68 -29.95 -25.82
C ASP A 58 4.02 -31.35 -25.30
N PRO A 59 4.36 -32.32 -26.17
CA PRO A 59 4.66 -33.69 -25.76
C PRO A 59 5.96 -33.80 -24.94
N ASN A 60 6.82 -32.78 -24.95
CA ASN A 60 8.07 -32.76 -24.19
C ASN A 60 7.93 -32.11 -22.81
N ARG A 61 6.74 -31.63 -22.44
CA ARG A 61 6.54 -30.99 -21.13
C ARG A 61 6.69 -31.97 -19.97
N SER A 62 7.10 -31.47 -18.82
CA SER A 62 7.27 -32.30 -17.64
C SER A 62 5.92 -32.63 -16.99
N HIS A 63 5.51 -33.89 -17.03
CA HIS A 63 4.32 -34.37 -16.31
C HIS A 63 4.67 -34.76 -14.87
N ARG A 64 4.75 -33.75 -14.00
CA ARG A 64 5.18 -33.94 -12.59
C ARG A 64 4.04 -34.37 -11.66
N TYR A 65 2.81 -34.13 -12.07
CA TYR A 65 1.62 -34.28 -11.23
C TYR A 65 0.68 -35.33 -11.80
N THR A 66 -0.19 -35.85 -10.94
CA THR A 66 -1.22 -36.80 -11.31
C THR A 66 -2.59 -36.27 -10.89
N GLU A 67 -3.65 -36.76 -11.55
CA GLU A 67 -5.05 -36.44 -11.19
C GLU A 67 -5.43 -36.88 -9.77
N GLN A 68 -4.62 -37.72 -9.12
CA GLN A 68 -4.88 -38.25 -7.79
C GLN A 68 -4.48 -37.30 -6.64
N GLN A 69 -3.84 -36.17 -6.94
CA GLN A 69 -3.33 -35.18 -5.98
C GLN A 69 -4.39 -34.14 -5.54
N TYR A 70 -5.66 -34.52 -5.52
CA TYR A 70 -6.75 -33.71 -5.00
C TYR A 70 -6.96 -33.90 -3.50
N PHE A 71 -7.83 -33.11 -2.88
CA PHE A 71 -8.20 -33.27 -1.48
C PHE A 71 -9.19 -34.43 -1.29
N ARG A 72 -8.64 -35.64 -1.10
CA ARG A 72 -9.41 -36.88 -0.91
C ARG A 72 -10.24 -36.87 0.37
N THR A 73 -11.36 -37.59 0.32
CA THR A 73 -12.17 -37.86 1.51
C THR A 73 -11.44 -38.82 2.47
N PRO A 74 -11.79 -38.82 3.77
CA PRO A 74 -11.29 -39.81 4.72
C PRO A 74 -11.53 -41.26 4.26
N GLU A 75 -12.69 -41.54 3.66
CA GLU A 75 -13.09 -42.86 3.18
C GLU A 75 -12.21 -43.33 2.01
N ASP A 76 -11.88 -42.43 1.07
CA ASP A 76 -10.96 -42.70 -0.02
C ASP A 76 -9.56 -43.03 0.52
N MET A 77 -9.10 -42.29 1.54
CA MET A 77 -7.79 -42.51 2.16
C MET A 77 -7.75 -43.82 2.97
N GLN A 78 -8.82 -44.17 3.68
CA GLN A 78 -8.97 -45.45 4.38
C GLN A 78 -8.93 -46.63 3.41
N THR A 79 -9.68 -46.52 2.30
CA THR A 79 -9.67 -47.56 1.26
C THR A 79 -8.28 -47.67 0.64
N LEU A 80 -7.63 -46.53 0.36
CA LEU A 80 -6.32 -46.48 -0.26
C LEU A 80 -5.20 -47.05 0.63
N PHE A 81 -5.30 -46.93 1.95
CA PHE A 81 -4.30 -47.40 2.92
C PHE A 81 -4.84 -48.50 3.85
N ALA A 82 -5.81 -49.28 3.40
CA ALA A 82 -6.44 -50.35 4.22
C ALA A 82 -5.42 -51.42 4.69
N ASP A 83 -4.33 -51.60 3.95
CA ASP A 83 -3.22 -52.48 4.30
C ASP A 83 -2.24 -51.88 5.33
N LEU A 84 -2.31 -50.57 5.58
CA LEU A 84 -1.43 -49.83 6.50
C LEU A 84 -2.25 -48.84 7.36
N PRO A 85 -3.17 -49.33 8.23
CA PRO A 85 -4.03 -48.47 9.05
C PRO A 85 -3.23 -47.54 9.98
N GLU A 86 -2.10 -48.00 10.51
CA GLU A 86 -1.21 -47.20 11.36
C GLU A 86 -0.71 -45.92 10.67
N ALA A 87 -0.57 -45.94 9.34
CA ALA A 87 -0.13 -44.78 8.57
C ALA A 87 -1.17 -43.65 8.61
N LEU A 88 -2.46 -43.98 8.71
CA LEU A 88 -3.56 -43.03 8.84
C LEU A 88 -3.71 -42.59 10.30
N GLU A 89 -3.64 -43.51 11.26
CA GLU A 89 -3.71 -43.19 12.69
C GLU A 89 -2.63 -42.18 13.09
N ASN A 90 -1.41 -42.36 12.58
CA ASN A 90 -0.29 -41.43 12.83
C ASN A 90 -0.54 -40.02 12.28
N THR A 91 -1.39 -39.84 11.25
CA THR A 91 -1.75 -38.48 10.79
C THR A 91 -2.50 -37.70 11.88
N ILE A 92 -3.40 -38.39 12.59
CA ILE A 92 -4.21 -37.82 13.67
C ILE A 92 -3.32 -37.55 14.89
N GLU A 93 -2.43 -38.48 15.24
CA GLU A 93 -1.52 -38.30 16.36
C GLU A 93 -0.52 -37.16 16.13
N ILE A 94 -0.02 -37.00 14.91
CA ILE A 94 0.79 -35.83 14.53
C ILE A 94 -0.03 -34.55 14.65
N ALA A 95 -1.25 -34.52 14.08
CA ALA A 95 -2.11 -33.35 14.11
C ALA A 95 -2.44 -32.90 15.54
N LYS A 96 -2.72 -33.83 16.47
CA LYS A 96 -2.93 -33.54 17.90
C LYS A 96 -1.71 -32.93 18.59
N ARG A 97 -0.49 -33.31 18.17
CA ARG A 97 0.76 -32.83 18.77
C ARG A 97 1.17 -31.45 18.23
N CYS A 98 0.76 -31.10 17.01
CA CYS A 98 1.09 -29.82 16.38
C CYS A 98 0.15 -28.70 16.83
N ASN A 99 0.58 -27.91 17.83
CA ASN A 99 -0.16 -26.75 18.33
C ASN A 99 0.71 -25.50 18.19
N VAL A 100 0.39 -24.64 17.21
CA VAL A 100 1.10 -23.37 16.96
C VAL A 100 0.16 -22.24 17.29
N PHE A 101 0.60 -21.32 18.15
CA PHE A 101 -0.17 -20.14 18.55
C PHE A 101 0.44 -18.90 17.90
N LEU A 102 -0.37 -18.21 17.11
CA LEU A 102 -0.01 -16.92 16.50
C LEU A 102 -0.82 -15.83 17.20
N GLU A 103 -0.13 -14.86 17.82
CA GLU A 103 -0.77 -13.69 18.40
C GLU A 103 -0.99 -12.65 17.28
N LEU A 104 -2.24 -12.48 16.86
CA LEU A 104 -2.60 -11.54 15.79
C LEU A 104 -3.27 -10.28 16.37
N GLY A 105 -3.08 -9.14 15.71
CA GLY A 105 -3.72 -7.87 16.03
C GLY A 105 -3.12 -7.13 17.24
N LYS A 106 -1.97 -7.58 17.75
CA LYS A 106 -1.26 -6.91 18.84
C LYS A 106 0.02 -6.27 18.31
N ASN A 107 0.06 -4.94 18.39
CA ASN A 107 1.15 -4.15 17.86
C ASN A 107 2.48 -4.42 18.59
N GLN A 108 3.54 -4.54 17.80
CA GLN A 108 4.92 -4.71 18.19
C GLN A 108 5.69 -3.48 17.69
N LEU A 109 5.72 -2.44 18.50
CA LEU A 109 6.33 -1.18 18.10
C LEU A 109 7.86 -1.31 18.09
N PRO A 110 8.55 -0.81 17.04
CA PRO A 110 10.01 -0.75 17.04
C PRO A 110 10.53 0.16 18.15
N HIS A 111 11.67 -0.20 18.72
CA HIS A 111 12.33 0.58 19.76
C HIS A 111 13.14 1.73 19.17
N PHE A 112 12.91 2.95 19.67
CA PHE A 112 13.74 4.10 19.36
C PHE A 112 14.73 4.36 20.52
N THR A 113 16.03 4.37 20.20
CA THR A 113 17.07 4.62 21.20
C THR A 113 17.10 6.09 21.58
N VAL A 114 16.72 6.39 22.82
CA VAL A 114 16.78 7.73 23.42
C VAL A 114 17.99 7.90 24.34
N PRO A 115 18.45 9.13 24.63
CA PRO A 115 19.54 9.35 25.58
C PRO A 115 19.20 8.84 27.00
N GLU A 116 20.21 8.46 27.80
CA GLU A 116 20.04 7.75 29.09
C GLU A 116 19.05 8.39 30.09
N ASN A 117 18.90 9.72 30.06
CA ASN A 117 18.02 10.45 30.99
C ASN A 117 16.59 10.63 30.46
N TYR A 118 16.25 10.02 29.32
CA TYR A 118 14.96 10.18 28.68
C TYR A 118 14.22 8.84 28.54
N THR A 119 12.90 8.94 28.56
CA THR A 119 11.98 7.94 28.00
C THR A 119 11.61 8.38 26.58
N ALA A 120 11.03 7.49 25.77
CA ALA A 120 10.51 7.88 24.45
C ALA A 120 9.52 9.06 24.57
N ASP A 121 8.62 9.00 25.54
CA ASP A 121 7.59 10.00 25.81
C ASP A 121 8.19 11.36 26.21
N SER A 122 9.13 11.36 27.16
CA SER A 122 9.78 12.60 27.60
C SER A 122 10.68 13.20 26.52
N TYR A 123 11.35 12.36 25.71
CA TYR A 123 12.17 12.82 24.60
C TYR A 123 11.32 13.41 23.48
N LEU A 124 10.21 12.75 23.12
CA LEU A 124 9.24 13.25 22.15
C LEU A 124 8.73 14.63 22.57
N SER A 125 8.33 14.76 23.84
CA SER A 125 7.78 16.00 24.38
C SER A 125 8.79 17.14 24.29
N GLU A 126 10.05 16.91 24.69
CA GLU A 126 11.13 17.90 24.58
C GLU A 126 11.41 18.28 23.12
N ALA A 127 11.52 17.28 22.23
CA ALA A 127 11.79 17.50 20.81
C ALA A 127 10.66 18.27 20.11
N ALA A 128 9.41 17.95 20.41
CA ALA A 128 8.25 18.62 19.84
C ALA A 128 8.12 20.07 20.35
N ASN A 129 8.39 20.33 21.64
CA ASN A 129 8.42 21.69 22.16
C ASN A 129 9.50 22.55 21.50
N ARG A 130 10.71 22.01 21.33
CA ARG A 130 11.79 22.69 20.62
C ARG A 130 11.42 22.97 19.16
N GLY A 131 10.90 21.97 18.47
CA GLY A 131 10.49 22.10 17.07
C GLY A 131 9.35 23.11 16.88
N LEU A 132 8.37 23.15 17.79
CA LEU A 132 7.32 24.16 17.76
C LEU A 132 7.88 25.58 17.94
N ASN A 133 8.87 25.78 18.81
CA ASN A 133 9.54 27.07 18.96
C ASN A 133 10.15 27.53 17.64
N GLU A 134 10.87 26.64 16.95
CA GLU A 134 11.49 26.92 15.65
C GLU A 134 10.45 27.29 14.60
N ARG A 135 9.35 26.52 14.50
CA ARG A 135 8.25 26.79 13.57
C ARG A 135 7.57 28.14 13.86
N LEU A 136 7.29 28.46 15.13
CA LEU A 136 6.64 29.72 15.49
C LEU A 136 7.54 30.93 15.28
N PHE A 137 8.84 30.82 15.54
CA PHE A 137 9.80 31.89 15.25
C PHE A 137 10.04 32.09 13.75
N PHE A 138 9.79 31.05 12.95
CA PHE A 138 9.79 31.15 11.49
C PHE A 138 8.51 31.82 10.95
N LEU A 139 7.34 31.51 11.52
CA LEU A 139 6.05 32.02 11.05
C LEU A 139 5.71 33.44 11.55
N TYR A 140 6.09 33.77 12.79
CA TYR A 140 5.62 34.97 13.47
C TYR A 140 6.77 35.80 14.05
N ASP A 141 6.56 37.12 14.08
CA ASP A 141 7.43 38.02 14.83
C ASP A 141 7.18 37.87 16.34
N LYS A 142 8.15 37.29 17.04
CA LYS A 142 8.12 37.09 18.50
C LYS A 142 7.98 38.37 19.33
N THR A 143 8.27 39.53 18.74
CA THR A 143 8.16 40.82 19.40
C THR A 143 6.77 41.44 19.26
N ALA A 144 5.91 40.87 18.41
CA ALA A 144 4.55 41.35 18.23
C ALA A 144 3.71 41.14 19.51
N PRO A 145 2.87 42.11 19.91
CA PRO A 145 2.00 41.97 21.10
C PRO A 145 1.02 40.80 21.01
N THR A 146 0.70 40.35 19.80
CA THR A 146 -0.21 39.23 19.53
C THR A 146 0.44 37.87 19.69
N PHE A 147 1.78 37.79 19.72
CA PHE A 147 2.52 36.53 19.69
C PHE A 147 2.16 35.63 20.87
N GLU A 148 2.03 36.19 22.08
CA GLU A 148 1.68 35.43 23.29
C GLU A 148 0.30 34.73 23.16
N ASN A 149 -0.68 35.40 22.57
CA ASN A 149 -2.01 34.81 22.37
C ASN A 149 -1.99 33.74 21.28
N ILE A 150 -1.25 33.96 20.19
CA ILE A 150 -1.04 32.96 19.14
C ILE A 150 -0.38 31.73 19.76
N ARG A 151 0.74 31.93 20.47
CA ARG A 151 1.53 30.89 21.11
C ARG A 151 0.70 29.97 22.01
N ARG A 152 -0.20 30.53 22.84
CA ARG A 152 -1.08 29.75 23.71
C ARG A 152 -1.97 28.76 22.97
N VAL A 153 -2.45 29.10 21.78
CA VAL A 153 -3.29 28.19 20.97
C VAL A 153 -2.47 26.97 20.52
N TYR A 154 -1.23 27.20 20.06
CA TYR A 154 -0.33 26.13 19.65
C TYR A 154 0.11 25.26 20.84
N ASP A 155 0.49 25.86 21.98
CA ASP A 155 0.90 25.10 23.16
C ASP A 155 -0.24 24.23 23.71
N ALA A 156 -1.48 24.73 23.68
CA ALA A 156 -2.65 23.96 24.08
C ALA A 156 -2.90 22.77 23.15
N ARG A 157 -2.79 22.97 21.82
CA ARG A 157 -2.91 21.87 20.85
C ARG A 157 -1.77 20.86 21.01
N LEU A 158 -0.53 21.33 21.15
CA LEU A 158 0.65 20.47 21.29
C LEU A 158 0.55 19.59 22.53
N SER A 159 0.19 20.17 23.68
CA SER A 159 0.07 19.43 24.95
C SER A 159 -0.97 18.33 24.84
N ARG A 160 -2.14 18.64 24.27
CA ARG A 160 -3.21 17.66 24.07
C ARG A 160 -2.80 16.51 23.14
N GLU A 161 -2.11 16.81 22.05
CA GLU A 161 -1.61 15.78 21.12
C GLU A 161 -0.55 14.89 21.79
N LEU A 162 0.41 15.49 22.49
CA LEU A 162 1.45 14.76 23.22
C LEU A 162 0.84 13.82 24.27
N ASP A 163 -0.16 14.28 25.02
CA ASP A 163 -0.86 13.45 26.02
C ASP A 163 -1.50 12.22 25.36
N VAL A 164 -2.16 12.37 24.22
CA VAL A 164 -2.77 11.25 23.48
C VAL A 164 -1.69 10.30 22.95
N ILE A 165 -0.63 10.82 22.32
CA ILE A 165 0.46 10.02 21.74
C ILE A 165 1.17 9.19 22.81
N ASN A 166 1.48 9.80 23.95
CA ASN A 166 2.15 9.14 25.06
C ASN A 166 1.23 8.10 25.72
N THR A 167 -0.05 8.43 25.95
CA THR A 167 -1.03 7.49 26.54
C THR A 167 -1.24 6.26 25.67
N MET A 168 -1.24 6.43 24.34
CA MET A 168 -1.39 5.32 23.39
C MET A 168 -0.07 4.58 23.11
N GLY A 169 1.07 5.06 23.63
CA GLY A 169 2.39 4.43 23.47
C GLY A 169 3.05 4.66 22.12
N PHE A 170 2.65 5.66 21.35
CA PHE A 170 3.17 5.91 19.99
C PHE A 170 4.38 6.85 19.94
N ALA A 171 4.98 7.21 21.08
CA ALA A 171 6.10 8.14 21.10
C ALA A 171 7.30 7.66 20.27
N GLY A 172 7.65 6.37 20.39
CA GLY A 172 8.72 5.77 19.60
C GLY A 172 8.46 5.81 18.09
N TYR A 173 7.20 5.60 17.67
CA TYR A 173 6.80 5.68 16.26
C TYR A 173 7.02 7.08 15.68
N PHE A 174 6.56 8.13 16.38
CA PHE A 174 6.79 9.53 15.96
C PHE A 174 8.29 9.87 15.90
N LEU A 175 9.07 9.38 16.85
CA LEU A 175 10.52 9.62 16.88
C LEU A 175 11.24 8.94 15.71
N ILE A 176 10.86 7.72 15.35
CA ILE A 176 11.42 7.01 14.18
C ILE A 176 11.12 7.79 12.91
N VAL A 177 9.86 8.21 12.71
CA VAL A 177 9.48 8.99 11.53
C VAL A 177 10.21 10.32 11.48
N ALA A 178 10.32 11.02 12.61
CA ALA A 178 11.10 12.25 12.69
C ALA A 178 12.59 12.05 12.38
N ASP A 179 13.19 10.94 12.79
CA ASP A 179 14.62 10.64 12.60
C ASP A 179 14.97 10.51 11.13
N PHE A 180 14.28 9.61 10.40
CA PHE A 180 14.58 9.42 8.97
C PHE A 180 14.14 10.60 8.11
N THR A 181 13.07 11.31 8.46
CA THR A 181 12.66 12.53 7.73
C THR A 181 13.69 13.64 7.92
N ARG A 182 14.19 13.84 9.14
CA ARG A 182 15.25 14.82 9.41
C ARG A 182 16.53 14.44 8.67
N TRP A 183 16.96 13.18 8.78
CA TRP A 183 18.15 12.69 8.10
C TRP A 183 18.07 12.92 6.58
N ALA A 184 16.92 12.62 5.96
CA ALA A 184 16.70 12.87 4.54
C ALA A 184 16.87 14.35 4.18
N LYS A 185 16.24 15.26 4.95
CA LYS A 185 16.35 16.72 4.75
C LYS A 185 17.81 17.21 4.92
N GLU A 186 18.55 16.69 5.91
CA GLU A 186 19.96 17.04 6.17
C GLU A 186 20.93 16.52 5.08
N HIS A 187 20.53 15.50 4.32
CA HIS A 187 21.32 14.90 3.23
C HIS A 187 20.82 15.29 1.84
N ASP A 188 20.13 16.44 1.75
CA ASP A 188 19.58 17.01 0.52
C ASP A 188 18.61 16.08 -0.23
N ILE A 189 17.92 15.18 0.47
CA ILE A 189 16.86 14.33 -0.09
C ILE A 189 15.51 15.04 0.10
N PRO A 190 14.83 15.46 -0.98
CA PRO A 190 13.50 16.04 -0.90
C PRO A 190 12.50 15.09 -0.24
N VAL A 191 11.80 15.62 0.76
CA VAL A 191 10.67 14.97 1.43
C VAL A 191 9.40 15.73 1.10
N GLY A 192 8.31 15.00 0.85
CA GLY A 192 7.01 15.60 0.61
C GLY A 192 6.49 16.33 1.85
N PRO A 193 5.60 17.30 1.67
CA PRO A 193 5.10 18.14 2.78
C PRO A 193 4.14 17.39 3.73
N GLY A 194 3.77 16.15 3.39
CA GLY A 194 2.91 15.26 4.17
C GLY A 194 1.72 14.76 3.35
N ARG A 195 1.32 13.51 3.58
CA ARG A 195 0.19 12.84 2.93
C ARG A 195 -0.75 12.21 3.97
N GLY A 196 -1.97 11.92 3.53
CA GLY A 196 -2.98 11.26 4.36
C GLY A 196 -3.46 12.18 5.47
N SER A 197 -3.65 11.63 6.66
CA SER A 197 -4.12 12.39 7.82
C SER A 197 -2.99 12.95 8.69
N GLY A 198 -1.73 12.52 8.47
CA GLY A 198 -0.55 12.99 9.20
C GLY A 198 -0.41 14.52 9.31
N PRO A 199 -0.69 15.31 8.25
CA PRO A 199 -0.67 16.77 8.31
C PRO A 199 -1.59 17.41 9.37
N GLY A 200 -2.58 16.68 9.91
CA GLY A 200 -3.43 17.16 11.00
C GLY A 200 -2.78 17.18 12.38
N SER A 201 -1.59 16.60 12.54
CA SER A 201 -0.84 16.61 13.80
C SER A 201 0.12 17.80 13.90
N LEU A 202 -0.06 18.62 14.93
CA LEU A 202 0.88 19.67 15.28
C LEU A 202 2.22 19.10 15.78
N VAL A 203 2.21 17.93 16.44
CA VAL A 203 3.45 17.23 16.82
C VAL A 203 4.25 16.84 15.57
N ALA A 204 3.59 16.33 14.53
CA ALA A 204 4.25 16.00 13.26
C ALA A 204 4.86 17.23 12.59
N TYR A 205 4.14 18.35 12.56
CA TYR A 205 4.64 19.63 12.04
C TYR A 205 5.84 20.15 12.85
N ALA A 206 5.75 20.10 14.18
CA ALA A 206 6.84 20.53 15.07
C ALA A 206 8.11 19.69 14.87
N LEU A 207 7.97 18.38 14.66
CA LEU A 207 9.11 17.49 14.40
C LEU A 207 9.62 17.53 12.95
N SER A 208 9.03 18.38 12.10
CA SER A 208 9.32 18.49 10.67
C SER A 208 9.06 17.22 9.86
N ILE A 209 8.17 16.36 10.36
CA ILE A 209 7.60 15.23 9.62
C ILE A 209 6.70 15.76 8.51
N THR A 210 5.88 16.77 8.82
CA THR A 210 5.06 17.51 7.86
C THR A 210 5.50 18.97 7.79
N ASP A 211 5.14 19.65 6.70
CA ASP A 211 5.52 21.05 6.46
C ASP A 211 4.32 22.01 6.39
N PHE A 212 3.11 21.51 6.66
CA PHE A 212 1.89 22.33 6.78
C PHE A 212 1.54 22.62 8.23
N ASP A 213 1.18 23.87 8.52
CA ASP A 213 0.60 24.27 9.80
C ASP A 213 -0.86 23.77 9.89
N PRO A 214 -1.17 22.78 10.74
CA PRO A 214 -2.52 22.24 10.83
C PRO A 214 -3.55 23.26 11.30
N LEU A 215 -3.16 24.25 12.10
CA LEU A 215 -4.09 25.25 12.63
C LEU A 215 -4.45 26.30 11.57
N ALA A 216 -3.57 26.56 10.61
CA ALA A 216 -3.85 27.49 9.51
C ALA A 216 -4.90 26.96 8.52
N PHE A 217 -5.02 25.63 8.41
CA PHE A 217 -5.92 24.95 7.46
C PHE A 217 -7.02 24.13 8.14
N ASP A 218 -7.29 24.38 9.43
CA ASP A 218 -8.31 23.68 10.23
C ASP A 218 -8.20 22.14 10.21
N LEU A 219 -6.97 21.61 10.13
CA LEU A 219 -6.72 20.17 10.08
C LEU A 219 -6.84 19.53 11.47
N LEU A 220 -7.56 18.41 11.53
CA LEU A 220 -7.91 17.74 12.78
C LEU A 220 -6.92 16.62 13.14
N PHE A 221 -6.40 16.65 14.37
CA PHE A 221 -5.50 15.62 14.89
C PHE A 221 -6.25 14.30 15.09
N GLU A 222 -7.49 14.37 15.53
CA GLU A 222 -8.36 13.22 15.79
C GLU A 222 -8.69 12.45 14.51
N ARG A 223 -8.56 13.08 13.35
CA ARG A 223 -8.66 12.40 12.06
C ARG A 223 -7.45 11.50 11.78
N PHE A 224 -6.30 11.84 12.34
CA PHE A 224 -5.06 11.08 12.29
C PHE A 224 -4.99 10.03 13.40
N LEU A 225 -5.12 10.45 14.65
CA LEU A 225 -5.03 9.59 15.82
C LEU A 225 -6.19 9.90 16.76
N ASN A 226 -7.14 8.95 16.84
CA ASN A 226 -8.31 9.07 17.70
C ASN A 226 -8.13 8.18 18.95
N PRO A 227 -8.14 8.72 20.17
CA PRO A 227 -8.03 7.91 21.39
C PRO A 227 -9.19 6.92 21.58
N GLU A 228 -10.36 7.18 20.99
CA GLU A 228 -11.53 6.28 21.06
C GLU A 228 -11.42 5.10 20.08
N ARG A 229 -10.42 5.09 19.19
CA ARG A 229 -10.16 4.02 18.23
C ARG A 229 -8.69 3.64 18.25
N VAL A 230 -8.38 2.42 18.66
CA VAL A 230 -7.03 1.87 18.52
C VAL A 230 -6.80 1.49 17.06
N SER A 231 -6.37 2.46 16.25
CA SER A 231 -5.84 2.25 14.90
C SER A 231 -4.39 2.74 14.86
N LEU A 232 -3.54 2.03 14.14
CA LEU A 232 -2.14 2.42 13.96
C LEU A 232 -2.06 3.76 13.21
N PRO A 233 -1.29 4.74 13.71
CA PRO A 233 -0.98 5.93 12.94
C PRO A 233 -0.12 5.56 11.72
N ASP A 234 -0.39 6.18 10.57
CA ASP A 234 0.33 5.92 9.32
C ASP A 234 0.73 7.25 8.68
N PHE A 235 2.01 7.61 8.86
CA PHE A 235 2.65 8.70 8.13
C PHE A 235 3.13 8.17 6.78
N ASP A 236 2.30 8.37 5.75
CA ASP A 236 2.71 8.17 4.36
C ASP A 236 3.77 9.24 4.02
N ILE A 237 5.05 8.88 3.99
CA ILE A 237 6.14 9.82 3.70
C ILE A 237 6.59 9.67 2.24
N ASP A 238 6.46 10.76 1.49
CA ASP A 238 6.94 10.84 0.13
C ASP A 238 8.42 11.27 0.11
N PHE A 239 9.24 10.57 -0.66
CA PHE A 239 10.62 10.92 -0.98
C PHE A 239 10.77 11.14 -2.49
N CYS A 240 11.82 11.84 -2.91
CA CYS A 240 12.21 11.78 -4.32
C CYS A 240 12.64 10.34 -4.68
N ILE A 241 12.43 9.95 -5.94
CA ILE A 241 12.70 8.56 -6.38
C ILE A 241 14.16 8.15 -6.15
N GLU A 242 15.10 9.06 -6.42
CA GLU A 242 16.55 8.81 -6.32
C GLU A 242 17.03 8.74 -4.86
N GLY A 243 16.37 9.47 -3.95
CA GLY A 243 16.75 9.53 -2.55
C GLY A 243 16.11 8.45 -1.69
N ARG A 244 14.97 7.90 -2.12
CA ARG A 244 14.22 6.87 -1.39
C ARG A 244 15.13 5.73 -0.90
N ASP A 245 15.87 5.10 -1.80
CA ASP A 245 16.68 3.91 -1.46
C ASP A 245 17.81 4.24 -0.46
N ARG A 246 18.34 5.48 -0.49
CA ARG A 246 19.32 5.95 0.50
C ARG A 246 18.70 6.08 1.90
N VAL A 247 17.44 6.50 1.99
CA VAL A 247 16.71 6.56 3.28
C VAL A 247 16.45 5.15 3.80
N ILE A 248 16.12 4.19 2.92
CA ILE A 248 15.97 2.77 3.31
C ILE A 248 17.28 2.26 3.91
N GLU A 249 18.40 2.47 3.22
CA GLU A 249 19.71 2.05 3.70
C GLU A 249 20.05 2.67 5.06
N TYR A 250 19.80 3.97 5.23
CA TYR A 250 19.97 4.64 6.52
C TYR A 250 19.13 4.00 7.63
N VAL A 251 17.85 3.69 7.36
CA VAL A 251 16.97 3.05 8.35
C VAL A 251 17.48 1.64 8.70
N MET A 252 18.01 0.89 7.72
CA MET A 252 18.64 -0.41 7.96
C MET A 252 19.91 -0.28 8.81
N GLU A 253 20.79 0.67 8.52
CA GLU A 253 21.99 0.95 9.32
C GLU A 253 21.64 1.39 10.75
N ARG A 254 20.58 2.19 10.89
CA ARG A 254 20.12 2.78 12.16
C ARG A 254 19.45 1.77 13.09
N HIS A 255 18.62 0.89 12.54
CA HIS A 255 17.79 -0.05 13.32
C HIS A 255 18.25 -1.52 13.24
N GLY A 256 19.24 -1.82 12.40
CA GLY A 256 19.75 -3.16 12.15
C GLY A 256 19.19 -3.77 10.87
N HIS A 257 20.07 -4.33 10.03
CA HIS A 257 19.69 -4.93 8.74
C HIS A 257 18.75 -6.14 8.90
N GLU A 258 18.80 -6.83 10.04
CA GLU A 258 17.94 -7.95 10.39
C GLU A 258 16.55 -7.52 10.89
N CYS A 259 16.39 -6.26 11.28
CA CYS A 259 15.16 -5.70 11.84
C CYS A 259 14.31 -4.96 10.80
N VAL A 260 14.88 -4.67 9.63
CA VAL A 260 14.27 -3.83 8.59
C VAL A 260 14.23 -4.57 7.26
N SER A 261 13.09 -4.55 6.58
CA SER A 261 12.92 -5.19 5.27
C SER A 261 11.78 -4.56 4.49
N GLN A 262 11.77 -4.76 3.17
CA GLN A 262 10.64 -4.38 2.33
C GLN A 262 9.52 -5.43 2.41
N ILE A 263 8.29 -5.00 2.18
CA ILE A 263 7.11 -5.85 2.22
C ILE A 263 6.93 -6.56 0.88
N MET A 264 6.56 -7.85 0.88
CA MET A 264 6.28 -8.56 -0.37
C MET A 264 4.89 -8.21 -0.91
N THR A 265 4.76 -8.31 -2.22
CA THR A 265 3.48 -8.24 -2.93
C THR A 265 3.29 -9.49 -3.76
N TYR A 266 2.04 -9.93 -3.88
CA TYR A 266 1.68 -11.05 -4.72
C TYR A 266 0.96 -10.55 -5.97
N GLY A 267 1.56 -10.79 -7.13
CA GLY A 267 0.90 -10.57 -8.41
C GLY A 267 -0.08 -11.70 -8.68
N THR A 268 -1.39 -11.39 -8.70
CA THR A 268 -2.45 -12.35 -9.00
C THR A 268 -2.83 -12.33 -10.48
N MET A 269 -3.32 -13.44 -11.00
CA MET A 269 -3.87 -13.51 -12.36
C MET A 269 -5.24 -12.82 -12.44
N ALA A 270 -5.25 -11.51 -12.67
CA ALA A 270 -6.48 -10.73 -12.88
C ALA A 270 -7.19 -11.10 -14.19
N ALA A 271 -8.49 -10.84 -14.30
CA ALA A 271 -9.37 -11.23 -15.42
C ALA A 271 -8.73 -11.11 -16.82
N LYS A 272 -8.15 -9.94 -17.16
CA LYS A 272 -7.47 -9.73 -18.45
C LYS A 272 -6.18 -10.52 -18.62
N ALA A 273 -5.39 -10.60 -17.55
CA ALA A 273 -4.10 -11.28 -17.57
C ALA A 273 -4.29 -12.80 -17.69
N VAL A 274 -5.22 -13.37 -16.91
CA VAL A 274 -5.49 -14.81 -16.92
C VAL A 274 -5.96 -15.30 -18.29
N VAL A 275 -6.82 -14.54 -18.99
CA VAL A 275 -7.27 -14.89 -20.35
C VAL A 275 -6.09 -14.92 -21.33
N ARG A 276 -5.15 -13.98 -21.21
CA ARG A 276 -3.94 -13.96 -22.04
C ARG A 276 -3.01 -15.12 -21.74
N ASP A 277 -2.80 -15.43 -20.46
CA ASP A 277 -1.92 -16.51 -20.03
C ASP A 277 -2.47 -17.88 -20.42
N VAL A 278 -3.77 -18.13 -20.23
CA VAL A 278 -4.43 -19.36 -20.65
C VAL A 278 -4.43 -19.50 -22.15
N GLY A 279 -4.75 -18.43 -22.89
CA GLY A 279 -4.72 -18.46 -24.35
C GLY A 279 -3.35 -18.84 -24.92
N ARG A 280 -2.27 -18.34 -24.31
CA ARG A 280 -0.89 -18.74 -24.65
C ARG A 280 -0.64 -20.24 -24.41
N VAL A 281 -1.06 -20.77 -23.26
CA VAL A 281 -0.85 -22.17 -22.89
C VAL A 281 -1.72 -23.14 -23.69
N LEU A 282 -2.87 -22.67 -24.20
CA LEU A 282 -3.70 -23.39 -25.17
C LEU A 282 -3.22 -23.26 -26.63
N ALA A 283 -2.09 -22.58 -26.88
CA ALA A 283 -1.56 -22.29 -28.21
C ALA A 283 -2.49 -21.46 -29.12
N LEU A 284 -3.39 -20.66 -28.54
CA LEU A 284 -4.28 -19.78 -29.31
C LEU A 284 -3.51 -18.57 -29.86
N PRO A 285 -3.82 -18.08 -31.07
CA PRO A 285 -3.15 -16.91 -31.64
C PRO A 285 -3.32 -15.66 -30.76
N TYR A 286 -2.23 -14.92 -30.52
CA TYR A 286 -2.26 -13.70 -29.68
C TYR A 286 -3.34 -12.71 -30.09
N GLY A 287 -3.50 -12.45 -31.40
CA GLY A 287 -4.50 -11.51 -31.91
C GLY A 287 -5.95 -11.95 -31.67
N PHE A 288 -6.20 -13.26 -31.56
CA PHE A 288 -7.51 -13.80 -31.18
C PHE A 288 -7.78 -13.56 -29.70
N VAL A 289 -6.82 -13.91 -28.84
CA VAL A 289 -6.91 -13.78 -27.38
C VAL A 289 -6.99 -12.31 -26.95
N ASP A 290 -6.21 -11.42 -27.56
CA ASP A 290 -6.21 -9.99 -27.22
C ASP A 290 -7.55 -9.31 -27.56
N LYS A 291 -8.25 -9.76 -28.61
CA LYS A 291 -9.61 -9.28 -28.92
C LYS A 291 -10.58 -9.63 -27.81
N ILE A 292 -10.48 -10.83 -27.24
CA ILE A 292 -11.33 -11.28 -26.13
C ILE A 292 -10.97 -10.51 -24.85
N ALA A 293 -9.68 -10.40 -24.53
CA ALA A 293 -9.20 -9.69 -23.34
C ALA A 293 -9.56 -8.20 -23.34
N LYS A 294 -9.69 -7.57 -24.51
CA LYS A 294 -10.14 -6.17 -24.66
C LYS A 294 -11.62 -5.95 -24.37
N LEU A 295 -12.45 -7.00 -24.49
CA LEU A 295 -13.88 -6.93 -24.15
C LEU A 295 -14.11 -6.89 -22.64
N ILE A 296 -13.14 -7.34 -21.84
CA ILE A 296 -13.22 -7.24 -20.38
C ILE A 296 -13.15 -5.75 -20.00
N PRO A 297 -14.12 -5.19 -19.25
CA PRO A 297 -14.07 -3.78 -18.86
C PRO A 297 -12.86 -3.48 -17.97
N PHE A 298 -12.41 -2.22 -17.96
CA PHE A 298 -11.29 -1.78 -17.12
C PHE A 298 -11.83 -1.07 -15.89
N GLU A 299 -12.21 -1.86 -14.89
CA GLU A 299 -12.76 -1.39 -13.62
C GLU A 299 -12.04 -2.09 -12.45
N LEU A 300 -11.98 -1.39 -11.30
CA LEU A 300 -11.44 -1.96 -10.06
C LEU A 300 -12.31 -3.14 -9.60
N GLY A 301 -11.68 -4.26 -9.27
CA GLY A 301 -12.39 -5.46 -8.81
C GLY A 301 -13.10 -6.25 -9.93
N MET A 302 -12.80 -5.99 -11.20
CA MET A 302 -13.36 -6.72 -12.33
C MET A 302 -12.99 -8.21 -12.28
N THR A 303 -14.00 -9.08 -12.42
CA THR A 303 -13.85 -10.54 -12.55
C THR A 303 -14.38 -11.01 -13.91
N LEU A 304 -14.04 -12.23 -14.32
CA LEU A 304 -14.58 -12.82 -15.56
C LEU A 304 -16.10 -12.97 -15.52
N ASP A 305 -16.66 -13.33 -14.36
CA ASP A 305 -18.11 -13.46 -14.17
C ASP A 305 -18.81 -12.11 -14.30
N LEU A 306 -18.24 -11.05 -13.71
CA LEU A 306 -18.76 -9.69 -13.85
C LEU A 306 -18.65 -9.21 -15.30
N ALA A 307 -17.52 -9.45 -15.96
CA ALA A 307 -17.31 -9.08 -17.35
C ALA A 307 -18.34 -9.75 -18.29
N LEU A 308 -18.60 -11.06 -18.11
CA LEU A 308 -19.64 -11.78 -18.84
C LEU A 308 -21.04 -11.22 -18.56
N SER A 309 -21.30 -10.68 -17.37
CA SER A 309 -22.57 -10.07 -17.00
C SER A 309 -22.77 -8.67 -17.62
N GLN A 310 -21.69 -7.91 -17.80
CA GLN A 310 -21.74 -6.50 -18.22
C GLN A 310 -21.52 -6.28 -19.72
N GLU A 311 -20.71 -7.12 -20.38
CA GLU A 311 -20.36 -6.96 -21.80
C GLU A 311 -21.10 -8.01 -22.66
N PRO A 312 -22.17 -7.62 -23.38
CA PRO A 312 -22.99 -8.56 -24.17
C PRO A 312 -22.18 -9.30 -25.24
N LEU A 313 -21.21 -8.63 -25.87
CA LEU A 313 -20.41 -9.24 -26.93
C LEU A 313 -19.49 -10.34 -26.38
N LEU A 314 -18.97 -10.17 -25.16
CA LEU A 314 -18.16 -11.22 -24.52
C LEU A 314 -19.02 -12.45 -24.21
N ARG A 315 -20.25 -12.25 -23.73
CA ARG A 315 -21.20 -13.34 -23.46
C ARG A 315 -21.59 -14.07 -24.73
N GLU A 316 -21.93 -13.34 -25.78
CA GLU A 316 -22.30 -13.93 -27.08
C GLU A 316 -21.19 -14.85 -27.60
N ARG A 317 -19.95 -14.38 -27.59
CA ARG A 317 -18.79 -15.19 -28.02
C ARG A 317 -18.55 -16.39 -27.12
N TYR A 318 -18.75 -16.25 -25.81
CA TYR A 318 -18.66 -17.37 -24.87
C TYR A 318 -19.71 -18.46 -25.13
N GLU A 319 -20.94 -18.08 -25.49
CA GLU A 319 -22.04 -19.03 -25.77
C GLU A 319 -21.94 -19.67 -27.16
N GLN A 320 -21.43 -18.96 -28.16
CA GLN A 320 -21.43 -19.39 -29.55
C GLN A 320 -20.10 -20.01 -30.03
N GLU A 321 -18.95 -19.65 -29.44
CA GLU A 321 -17.64 -20.11 -29.88
C GLU A 321 -17.03 -21.10 -28.86
N GLU A 322 -16.89 -22.37 -29.24
CA GLU A 322 -16.39 -23.44 -28.35
C GLU A 322 -14.96 -23.17 -27.84
N GLU A 323 -14.09 -22.61 -28.69
CA GLU A 323 -12.73 -22.22 -28.30
C GLU A 323 -12.74 -21.11 -27.23
N VAL A 324 -13.65 -20.15 -27.32
CA VAL A 324 -13.80 -19.07 -26.34
C VAL A 324 -14.34 -19.62 -25.03
N ARG A 325 -15.32 -20.52 -25.08
CA ARG A 325 -15.85 -21.20 -23.89
C ARG A 325 -14.75 -21.95 -23.14
N THR A 326 -13.96 -22.76 -23.85
CA THR A 326 -12.84 -23.51 -23.27
C THR A 326 -11.80 -22.59 -22.64
N LEU A 327 -11.44 -21.51 -23.34
CA LEU A 327 -10.51 -20.49 -22.84
C LEU A 327 -11.01 -19.84 -21.55
N ILE A 328 -12.27 -19.39 -21.53
CA ILE A 328 -12.86 -18.67 -20.40
C ILE A 328 -13.10 -19.61 -19.21
N ASP A 329 -13.60 -20.83 -19.42
CA ASP A 329 -13.84 -21.78 -18.34
C ASP A 329 -12.54 -22.16 -17.61
N LEU A 330 -11.46 -22.39 -18.35
CA LEU A 330 -10.14 -22.63 -17.79
C LEU A 330 -9.59 -21.37 -17.09
N ALA A 331 -9.79 -20.18 -17.68
CA ALA A 331 -9.38 -18.92 -17.08
C ALA A 331 -10.12 -18.61 -15.77
N ARG A 332 -11.42 -18.95 -15.66
CA ARG A 332 -12.22 -18.80 -14.43
C ARG A 332 -11.66 -19.64 -13.28
N LYS A 333 -11.15 -20.84 -13.55
CA LYS A 333 -10.48 -21.68 -12.54
C LYS A 333 -9.14 -21.12 -12.05
N LEU A 334 -8.52 -20.23 -12.83
CA LEU A 334 -7.20 -19.67 -12.54
C LEU A 334 -7.24 -18.20 -12.09
N GLU A 335 -8.36 -17.52 -12.25
CA GLU A 335 -8.55 -16.13 -11.83
C GLU A 335 -8.24 -15.96 -10.34
N GLY A 336 -7.46 -14.93 -10.01
CA GLY A 336 -7.11 -14.59 -8.63
C GLY A 336 -5.95 -15.41 -8.02
N ILE A 337 -5.50 -16.49 -8.66
CA ILE A 337 -4.36 -17.27 -8.15
C ILE A 337 -3.06 -16.43 -8.23
N ALA A 338 -2.26 -16.49 -7.17
CA ALA A 338 -0.94 -15.87 -7.12
C ALA A 338 0.01 -16.48 -8.18
N ARG A 339 0.58 -15.61 -9.01
CA ARG A 339 1.46 -15.96 -10.12
C ARG A 339 2.92 -15.72 -9.78
N ASN A 340 3.23 -14.54 -9.27
CA ASN A 340 4.58 -14.09 -9.02
C ASN A 340 4.63 -13.28 -7.74
N VAL A 341 5.84 -13.16 -7.20
CA VAL A 341 6.16 -12.25 -6.11
C VAL A 341 6.75 -10.97 -6.70
N GLY A 342 6.50 -9.86 -6.02
CA GLY A 342 7.13 -8.57 -6.27
C GLY A 342 7.44 -7.89 -4.94
N LYS A 343 8.09 -6.73 -5.00
CA LYS A 343 8.40 -5.90 -3.82
C LYS A 343 7.40 -4.74 -3.73
N HIS A 344 6.88 -4.45 -2.54
CA HIS A 344 5.99 -3.30 -2.34
C HIS A 344 6.77 -2.02 -2.61
N ALA A 345 6.29 -1.20 -3.55
CA ALA A 345 7.02 -0.03 -4.04
C ALA A 345 7.30 1.04 -2.97
N GLY A 346 6.64 0.99 -1.81
CA GLY A 346 6.97 1.86 -0.67
C GLY A 346 6.98 1.17 0.69
N GLY A 347 6.64 -0.11 0.78
CA GLY A 347 6.28 -0.72 2.05
C GLY A 347 7.53 -1.23 2.74
N ILE A 348 7.88 -0.64 3.88
CA ILE A 348 9.00 -1.06 4.72
C ILE A 348 8.44 -1.46 6.07
N VAL A 349 8.97 -2.54 6.63
CA VAL A 349 8.67 -2.95 7.99
C VAL A 349 9.89 -2.71 8.87
N ILE A 350 9.67 -2.20 10.08
CA ILE A 350 10.70 -2.07 11.13
C ILE A 350 10.20 -2.84 12.35
N ALA A 351 10.90 -3.93 12.69
CA ALA A 351 10.59 -4.75 13.84
C ALA A 351 11.41 -4.34 15.08
N PRO A 352 10.94 -4.62 16.31
CA PRO A 352 11.70 -4.38 17.53
C PRO A 352 12.91 -5.32 17.73
N GLY A 353 13.06 -6.33 16.86
CA GLY A 353 14.17 -7.27 16.83
C GLY A 353 14.23 -7.98 15.47
N PRO A 354 14.99 -9.08 15.34
CA PRO A 354 15.13 -9.78 14.06
C PRO A 354 13.78 -10.16 13.46
N LEU A 355 13.56 -9.80 12.19
CA LEU A 355 12.30 -10.06 11.47
C LEU A 355 11.92 -11.53 11.45
N THR A 356 12.91 -12.43 11.42
CA THR A 356 12.72 -13.88 11.43
C THR A 356 12.09 -14.42 12.71
N HIS A 357 12.00 -13.62 13.78
CA HIS A 357 11.22 -13.98 14.97
C HIS A 357 9.71 -13.79 14.77
N PHE A 358 9.31 -12.98 13.79
CA PHE A 358 7.91 -12.60 13.54
C PHE A 358 7.38 -13.20 12.23
N LEU A 359 8.20 -13.22 11.19
CA LEU A 359 7.80 -13.64 9.85
C LEU A 359 8.96 -14.26 9.06
N PRO A 360 8.66 -15.10 8.05
CA PRO A 360 9.69 -15.61 7.17
C PRO A 360 10.10 -14.56 6.12
N LEU A 361 11.33 -14.66 5.64
CA LEU A 361 11.88 -13.80 4.59
C LEU A 361 11.99 -14.56 3.25
N TYR A 362 11.95 -13.83 2.16
CA TYR A 362 12.17 -14.29 0.80
C TYR A 362 13.32 -13.51 0.17
N CYS A 363 14.20 -14.23 -0.51
CA CYS A 363 15.30 -13.64 -1.29
C CYS A 363 15.14 -14.04 -2.75
N GLU A 364 15.25 -13.08 -3.65
CA GLU A 364 15.42 -13.39 -5.07
C GLU A 364 16.81 -14.01 -5.29
N THR A 365 16.92 -14.93 -6.25
CA THR A 365 18.18 -15.65 -6.53
C THR A 365 19.36 -14.72 -6.85
N ASN A 366 19.08 -13.55 -7.43
CA ASN A 366 20.09 -12.56 -7.82
C ASN A 366 20.24 -11.41 -6.81
N ASP A 367 19.44 -11.38 -5.74
CA ASP A 367 19.41 -10.29 -4.76
C ASP A 367 19.22 -10.86 -3.35
N ALA A 368 20.23 -11.60 -2.89
CA ALA A 368 20.25 -12.19 -1.55
C ALA A 368 20.51 -11.14 -0.45
N ALA A 369 21.01 -9.95 -0.81
CA ALA A 369 21.37 -8.89 0.13
C ALA A 369 20.15 -8.12 0.65
N HIS A 370 19.06 -8.06 -0.14
CA HIS A 370 17.84 -7.34 0.21
C HIS A 370 16.64 -8.29 0.31
N PRO A 371 16.56 -9.11 1.38
CA PRO A 371 15.39 -9.94 1.62
C PRO A 371 14.14 -9.08 1.76
N VAL A 372 13.02 -9.61 1.28
CA VAL A 372 11.69 -9.08 1.53
C VAL A 372 10.94 -10.01 2.48
N THR A 373 9.99 -9.48 3.23
CA THR A 373 9.05 -10.32 4.01
C THR A 373 8.34 -11.31 3.10
N GLN A 374 7.92 -12.48 3.59
CA GLN A 374 6.99 -13.34 2.84
C GLN A 374 5.53 -12.92 3.05
N PHE A 375 5.21 -12.32 4.19
CA PHE A 375 3.87 -11.79 4.42
C PHE A 375 3.64 -10.55 3.56
N ASP A 376 2.42 -10.43 3.06
CA ASP A 376 2.02 -9.20 2.38
C ASP A 376 1.71 -8.09 3.40
N LYS A 377 1.26 -6.95 2.91
CA LYS A 377 0.95 -5.78 3.75
C LYS A 377 -0.01 -6.12 4.88
N ASP A 378 -1.07 -6.86 4.61
CA ASP A 378 -2.15 -7.10 5.57
C ASP A 378 -1.69 -8.15 6.59
N ASP A 379 -0.96 -9.17 6.15
CA ASP A 379 -0.40 -10.19 7.03
C ASP A 379 0.72 -9.64 7.94
N VAL A 380 1.55 -8.71 7.46
CA VAL A 380 2.58 -8.01 8.28
C VAL A 380 1.92 -7.21 9.40
N GLU A 381 0.84 -6.49 9.10
CA GLU A 381 0.07 -5.73 10.09
C GLU A 381 -0.65 -6.69 11.06
N ALA A 382 -1.19 -7.81 10.56
CA ALA A 382 -1.85 -8.81 11.39
C ALA A 382 -0.93 -9.45 12.42
N VAL A 383 0.36 -9.69 12.10
CA VAL A 383 1.36 -10.16 13.09
C VAL A 383 1.90 -9.04 13.98
N GLY A 384 1.36 -7.82 13.85
CA GLY A 384 1.59 -6.69 14.74
C GLY A 384 2.77 -5.80 14.36
N LEU A 385 3.45 -6.05 13.25
CA LEU A 385 4.57 -5.21 12.84
C LEU A 385 4.06 -3.93 12.17
N ILE A 386 4.76 -2.82 12.43
CA ILE A 386 4.40 -1.54 11.82
C ILE A 386 5.05 -1.42 10.45
N LYS A 387 4.24 -1.10 9.45
CA LYS A 387 4.69 -0.66 8.14
C LYS A 387 4.95 0.85 8.12
N PHE A 388 5.89 1.25 7.29
CA PHE A 388 6.14 2.62 6.91
C PHE A 388 6.10 2.68 5.38
N ASP A 389 5.32 3.61 4.83
CA ASP A 389 5.22 3.78 3.39
C ASP A 389 6.18 4.89 2.92
N PHE A 390 7.23 4.48 2.23
CA PHE A 390 8.27 5.31 1.62
C PHE A 390 7.98 5.40 0.11
N LEU A 391 7.15 6.36 -0.29
CA LEU A 391 6.75 6.49 -1.69
C LEU A 391 7.78 7.32 -2.47
N GLY A 392 8.19 6.83 -3.64
CA GLY A 392 8.99 7.59 -4.58
C GLY A 392 8.11 8.47 -5.46
N LEU A 393 8.13 9.79 -5.25
CA LEU A 393 7.33 10.75 -6.02
C LEU A 393 8.20 11.49 -7.04
N THR A 394 7.96 11.25 -8.34
CA THR A 394 8.68 11.91 -9.44
C THR A 394 8.61 13.44 -9.36
N THR A 395 7.48 13.98 -8.89
CA THR A 395 7.28 15.42 -8.72
C THR A 395 8.31 16.05 -7.80
N LEU A 396 8.69 15.39 -6.70
CA LEU A 396 9.74 15.88 -5.81
C LEU A 396 11.10 15.91 -6.49
N THR A 397 11.42 14.88 -7.28
CA THR A 397 12.64 14.87 -8.10
C THR A 397 12.66 16.04 -9.08
N ILE A 398 11.55 16.30 -9.79
CA ILE A 398 11.45 17.40 -10.76
C ILE A 398 11.62 18.76 -10.08
N ILE A 399 10.95 18.99 -8.95
CA ILE A 399 11.08 20.24 -8.18
C ILE A 399 12.52 20.45 -7.71
N HIS A 400 13.16 19.41 -7.17
CA HIS A 400 14.54 19.50 -6.72
C HIS A 400 15.51 19.86 -7.85
N GLN A 401 15.42 19.18 -8.99
CA GLN A 401 16.24 19.48 -10.17
C GLN A 401 16.00 20.91 -10.67
N ALA A 402 14.75 21.38 -10.69
CA ALA A 402 14.43 22.76 -11.05
C ALA A 402 15.09 23.76 -10.09
N LEU A 403 15.03 23.52 -8.78
CA LEU A 403 15.66 24.36 -7.76
C LEU A 403 17.19 24.39 -7.90
N LEU A 404 17.84 23.26 -8.20
CA LEU A 404 19.29 23.21 -8.42
C LEU A 404 19.70 24.13 -9.59
N VAL A 405 18.99 24.05 -10.71
CA VAL A 405 19.26 24.89 -11.90
C VAL A 405 19.00 26.36 -11.57
N ILE A 406 17.84 26.69 -10.99
CA ILE A 406 17.47 28.07 -10.66
C ILE A 406 18.48 28.68 -9.67
N ASN A 407 18.83 27.96 -8.61
CA ASN A 407 19.75 28.45 -7.59
C ASN A 407 21.19 28.56 -8.10
N ALA A 408 21.61 27.72 -9.06
CA ALA A 408 22.88 27.89 -9.75
C ALA A 408 22.93 29.21 -10.55
N THR A 409 21.87 29.52 -11.30
CA THR A 409 21.76 30.81 -12.02
C THR A 409 21.72 32.00 -11.06
N ARG A 410 20.95 31.91 -9.98
CA ARG A 410 20.89 32.96 -8.96
C ARG A 410 22.23 33.21 -8.28
N LYS A 411 22.99 32.15 -8.01
CA LYS A 411 24.34 32.27 -7.47
C LYS A 411 25.27 33.04 -8.41
N ILE A 412 25.17 32.81 -9.73
CA ILE A 412 25.92 33.59 -10.74
C ILE A 412 25.50 35.06 -10.69
N ASN A 413 24.21 35.35 -10.51
CA ASN A 413 23.66 36.69 -10.42
C ASN A 413 23.80 37.36 -9.03
N GLN A 414 24.42 36.69 -8.05
CA GLN A 414 24.52 37.15 -6.65
C GLN A 414 23.17 37.37 -5.96
N GLU A 415 22.15 36.60 -6.36
CA GLU A 415 20.83 36.59 -5.74
C GLU A 415 20.73 35.53 -4.64
N SER A 416 19.81 35.71 -3.69
CA SER A 416 19.53 34.70 -2.67
C SER A 416 18.85 33.46 -3.28
N PRO A 417 19.17 32.24 -2.81
CA PRO A 417 18.53 31.02 -3.31
C PRO A 417 17.01 31.04 -3.03
N ILE A 418 16.22 30.43 -3.92
CA ILE A 418 14.85 30.05 -3.60
C ILE A 418 14.89 28.92 -2.58
N ASP A 419 14.06 29.10 -1.55
CA ASP A 419 13.59 28.06 -0.66
C ASP A 419 12.11 27.81 -0.98
N ILE A 420 11.80 26.60 -1.45
CA ILE A 420 10.45 26.20 -1.87
C ILE A 420 9.45 26.26 -0.71
N SER A 421 9.90 26.07 0.52
CA SER A 421 9.03 26.12 1.71
C SER A 421 8.58 27.55 2.07
N ARG A 422 9.17 28.57 1.44
CA ARG A 422 8.94 30.00 1.73
C ARG A 422 8.14 30.73 0.65
N ILE A 423 7.67 30.02 -0.38
CA ILE A 423 6.92 30.65 -1.46
C ILE A 423 5.56 31.13 -0.98
N SER A 424 5.06 32.20 -1.58
CA SER A 424 3.70 32.71 -1.27
C SER A 424 2.65 31.76 -1.83
N LEU A 425 1.66 31.40 -1.00
CA LEU A 425 0.48 30.64 -1.43
C LEU A 425 -0.57 31.51 -2.13
N GLN A 426 -0.34 32.83 -2.24
CA GLN A 426 -1.26 33.82 -2.83
C GLN A 426 -0.68 34.46 -4.11
N ASP A 427 0.25 33.79 -4.78
CA ASP A 427 0.91 34.34 -5.96
C ASP A 427 -0.03 34.49 -7.16
N ALA A 428 -0.29 35.74 -7.56
CA ALA A 428 -1.27 36.07 -8.59
C ALA A 428 -0.89 35.55 -9.99
N GLU A 429 0.40 35.49 -10.31
CA GLU A 429 0.89 34.99 -11.60
C GLU A 429 0.65 33.48 -11.72
N THR A 430 0.91 32.73 -10.65
CA THR A 430 0.64 31.29 -10.54
C THR A 430 -0.85 31.00 -10.75
N PHE A 431 -1.75 31.73 -10.07
CA PHE A 431 -3.20 31.56 -10.27
C PHE A 431 -3.65 31.99 -11.67
N SER A 432 -3.03 33.01 -12.27
CA SER A 432 -3.32 33.43 -13.65
C SER A 432 -2.99 32.30 -14.63
N LEU A 433 -1.84 31.66 -14.48
CA LEU A 433 -1.43 30.50 -15.29
C LEU A 433 -2.45 29.35 -15.18
N LEU A 434 -2.89 29.01 -13.96
CA LEU A 434 -3.89 27.98 -13.73
C LEU A 434 -5.25 28.35 -14.36
N LYS A 435 -5.74 29.59 -14.15
CA LYS A 435 -7.01 30.07 -14.74
C LYS A 435 -7.03 30.01 -16.27
N ASN A 436 -5.86 30.07 -16.92
CA ASN A 436 -5.71 29.93 -18.37
C ASN A 436 -5.61 28.47 -18.85
N ARG A 437 -5.75 27.47 -17.96
CA ARG A 437 -5.59 26.03 -18.23
C ARG A 437 -4.18 25.62 -18.66
N HIS A 438 -3.16 26.39 -18.29
CA HIS A 438 -1.77 26.02 -18.56
C HIS A 438 -1.24 25.05 -17.50
N SER A 439 -1.96 23.96 -17.22
CA SER A 439 -1.61 23.01 -16.14
C SER A 439 -0.88 21.76 -16.60
N THR A 440 -0.36 21.74 -17.84
CA THR A 440 0.53 20.66 -18.30
C THR A 440 1.77 20.59 -17.39
N ALA A 441 2.10 19.39 -16.90
CA ALA A 441 3.15 19.14 -15.92
C ALA A 441 2.95 19.81 -14.54
N VAL A 442 1.75 20.31 -14.24
CA VAL A 442 1.36 20.71 -12.88
C VAL A 442 0.77 19.49 -12.18
N PHE A 443 1.45 19.05 -11.11
CA PHE A 443 1.09 17.85 -10.37
C PHE A 443 -0.40 17.84 -9.97
N GLN A 444 -1.06 16.69 -10.15
CA GLN A 444 -2.51 16.44 -9.96
C GLN A 444 -3.47 17.22 -10.88
N LEU A 445 -3.02 18.27 -11.57
CA LEU A 445 -3.89 19.20 -12.30
C LEU A 445 -3.81 19.07 -13.83
N GLU A 446 -3.16 18.02 -14.35
CA GLU A 446 -2.85 17.88 -15.78
C GLU A 446 -3.97 17.30 -16.65
N SER A 447 -4.90 16.52 -16.08
CA SER A 447 -5.88 15.80 -16.89
C SER A 447 -6.85 16.76 -17.61
N HIS A 448 -7.32 16.37 -18.79
CA HIS A 448 -8.26 17.18 -19.57
C HIS A 448 -9.54 17.52 -18.77
N GLY A 449 -10.10 16.55 -18.05
CA GLY A 449 -11.29 16.79 -17.22
C GLY A 449 -11.01 17.79 -16.09
N MET A 450 -9.83 17.70 -15.45
CA MET A 450 -9.42 18.66 -14.42
C MET A 450 -9.20 20.06 -14.99
N GLN A 451 -8.61 20.18 -16.19
CA GLN A 451 -8.44 21.46 -16.89
C GLN A 451 -9.78 22.15 -17.19
N GLU A 452 -10.80 21.39 -17.59
CA GLU A 452 -12.14 21.95 -17.79
C GLU A 452 -12.79 22.35 -16.47
N LEU A 453 -12.56 21.61 -15.38
CA LEU A 453 -13.00 22.02 -14.04
C LEU A 453 -12.31 23.32 -13.59
N ILE A 454 -11.00 23.44 -13.76
CA ILE A 454 -10.23 24.66 -13.45
C ILE A 454 -10.79 25.87 -14.20
N LYS A 455 -11.12 25.73 -15.47
CA LYS A 455 -11.72 26.81 -16.28
C LYS A 455 -13.08 27.27 -15.74
N ARG A 456 -13.88 26.33 -15.22
CA ARG A 456 -15.20 26.63 -14.64
C ARG A 456 -15.05 27.26 -13.26
N LEU A 457 -14.18 26.70 -12.42
CA LEU A 457 -13.99 27.15 -11.04
C LEU A 457 -13.23 28.47 -10.96
N LYS A 458 -12.19 28.64 -11.78
CA LYS A 458 -11.24 29.77 -11.73
C LYS A 458 -10.63 29.93 -10.33
N PRO A 459 -9.72 29.03 -9.90
CA PRO A 459 -9.10 29.13 -8.58
C PRO A 459 -8.32 30.44 -8.43
N ASP A 460 -8.45 31.08 -7.27
CA ASP A 460 -7.78 32.34 -6.93
C ASP A 460 -7.23 32.38 -5.50
N CYS A 461 -7.43 31.32 -4.71
CA CYS A 461 -6.72 31.06 -3.47
C CYS A 461 -6.28 29.58 -3.38
N PHE A 462 -5.45 29.26 -2.38
CA PHE A 462 -4.92 27.92 -2.20
C PHE A 462 -6.00 26.91 -1.80
N GLU A 463 -7.00 27.35 -1.03
CA GLU A 463 -8.15 26.53 -0.62
C GLU A 463 -8.95 26.01 -1.80
N ASP A 464 -9.01 26.76 -2.91
CA ASP A 464 -9.64 26.26 -4.14
C ASP A 464 -8.86 25.11 -4.78
N LEU A 465 -7.53 25.08 -4.63
CA LEU A 465 -6.71 23.97 -5.15
C LEU A 465 -6.98 22.70 -4.35
N ILE A 466 -7.13 22.82 -3.03
CA ILE A 466 -7.57 21.73 -2.15
C ILE A 466 -8.95 21.23 -2.61
N ALA A 467 -9.89 22.16 -2.84
CA ALA A 467 -11.23 21.82 -3.28
C ALA A 467 -11.26 21.16 -4.67
N LEU A 468 -10.42 21.60 -5.62
CA LEU A 468 -10.36 21.02 -6.98
C LEU A 468 -10.13 19.53 -6.96
N VAL A 469 -9.15 19.07 -6.18
CA VAL A 469 -8.79 17.65 -6.08
C VAL A 469 -9.90 16.84 -5.39
N ALA A 470 -10.59 17.44 -4.41
CA ALA A 470 -11.73 16.81 -3.75
C ALA A 470 -12.97 16.70 -4.67
N LEU A 471 -13.25 17.76 -5.45
CA LEU A 471 -14.38 17.85 -6.38
C LEU A 471 -14.19 16.97 -7.63
N PHE A 472 -12.97 16.74 -8.07
CA PHE A 472 -12.69 15.93 -9.26
C PHE A 472 -12.70 14.41 -8.96
N ARG A 473 -13.80 13.95 -8.36
CA ARG A 473 -14.05 12.54 -8.05
C ARG A 473 -15.43 12.12 -8.61
N PRO A 474 -15.64 10.83 -8.94
CA PRO A 474 -16.89 10.37 -9.54
C PRO A 474 -18.15 10.77 -8.77
N GLY A 475 -18.15 10.63 -7.44
CA GLY A 475 -19.30 10.99 -6.59
C GLY A 475 -19.70 12.47 -6.68
N PRO A 476 -18.80 13.42 -6.37
CA PRO A 476 -19.08 14.86 -6.53
C PRO A 476 -19.49 15.25 -7.95
N LEU A 477 -18.86 14.67 -8.99
CA LEU A 477 -19.19 14.96 -10.39
C LEU A 477 -20.59 14.50 -10.77
N GLN A 478 -21.06 13.36 -10.26
CA GLN A 478 -22.37 12.78 -10.59
C GLN A 478 -23.52 13.37 -9.76
N SER A 479 -23.24 13.94 -8.58
CA SER A 479 -24.25 14.45 -7.64
C SER A 479 -24.65 15.91 -7.88
N GLY A 480 -24.02 16.61 -8.82
CA GLY A 480 -24.23 18.05 -9.05
C GLY A 480 -23.51 18.96 -8.04
N MET A 481 -22.79 18.39 -7.07
CA MET A 481 -22.03 19.13 -6.04
C MET A 481 -21.01 20.10 -6.65
N VAL A 482 -20.36 19.69 -7.75
CA VAL A 482 -19.40 20.54 -8.47
C VAL A 482 -20.05 21.80 -9.02
N ASP A 483 -21.28 21.67 -9.55
CA ASP A 483 -21.99 22.80 -10.13
C ASP A 483 -22.41 23.79 -9.05
N ASP A 484 -22.89 23.30 -7.90
CA ASP A 484 -23.22 24.12 -6.74
C ASP A 484 -22.01 24.88 -6.22
N PHE A 485 -20.86 24.22 -6.06
CA PHE A 485 -19.62 24.86 -5.59
C PHE A 485 -19.21 26.00 -6.52
N VAL A 486 -19.15 25.73 -7.83
CA VAL A 486 -18.77 26.73 -8.84
C VAL A 486 -19.78 27.88 -8.87
N ASN A 487 -21.09 27.60 -8.82
CA ASN A 487 -22.11 28.63 -8.90
C ASN A 487 -22.13 29.53 -7.65
N ARG A 488 -21.96 28.95 -6.45
CA ARG A 488 -21.89 29.71 -5.20
C ARG A 488 -20.63 30.58 -5.14
N LYS A 489 -19.48 30.04 -5.55
CA LYS A 489 -18.23 30.81 -5.66
C LYS A 489 -18.40 32.06 -6.54
N HIS A 490 -19.00 31.89 -7.72
CA HIS A 490 -19.20 32.99 -8.67
C HIS A 490 -20.44 33.87 -8.38
N GLY A 491 -21.10 33.70 -7.24
CA GLY A 491 -22.29 34.46 -6.86
C GLY A 491 -23.53 34.22 -7.76
N ARG A 492 -23.52 33.14 -8.54
CA ARG A 492 -24.66 32.73 -9.40
C ARG A 492 -25.74 31.99 -8.61
N SER A 493 -25.39 31.50 -7.42
CA SER A 493 -26.30 30.90 -6.44
C SER A 493 -25.96 31.43 -5.05
N GLN A 494 -26.95 31.51 -4.17
CA GLN A 494 -26.76 31.99 -2.80
C GLN A 494 -26.00 30.94 -1.98
N VAL A 495 -24.99 31.39 -1.22
CA VAL A 495 -24.32 30.53 -0.24
C VAL A 495 -25.31 30.23 0.88
N PHE A 496 -25.53 28.93 1.15
CA PHE A 496 -26.44 28.46 2.18
C PHE A 496 -25.66 27.76 3.28
N TYR A 497 -25.93 28.15 4.52
CA TYR A 497 -25.45 27.47 5.72
C TYR A 497 -26.66 26.91 6.48
N PRO A 498 -26.74 25.60 6.74
CA PRO A 498 -27.89 25.01 7.44
C PRO A 498 -28.11 25.58 8.85
N HIS A 499 -27.06 26.11 9.48
CA HIS A 499 -27.11 26.72 10.81
C HIS A 499 -25.96 27.75 10.96
N PRO A 500 -26.14 28.88 11.69
CA PRO A 500 -25.09 29.91 11.85
C PRO A 500 -23.75 29.39 12.40
N LYS A 501 -23.80 28.38 13.28
CA LYS A 501 -22.57 27.72 13.80
C LYS A 501 -21.76 26.97 12.73
N LEU A 502 -22.36 26.65 11.59
CA LEU A 502 -21.67 25.98 10.47
C LEU A 502 -21.02 26.98 9.52
N GLU A 503 -21.34 28.27 9.62
CA GLU A 503 -20.76 29.29 8.74
C GLU A 503 -19.23 29.33 8.83
N PRO A 504 -18.58 29.31 10.02
CA PRO A 504 -17.12 29.29 10.08
C PRO A 504 -16.49 28.05 9.44
N ILE A 505 -17.14 26.89 9.58
CA ILE A 505 -16.65 25.59 9.09
C ILE A 505 -16.79 25.49 7.57
N LEU A 506 -17.95 25.88 7.03
CA LEU A 506 -18.27 25.74 5.61
C LEU A 506 -17.93 26.98 4.79
N ARG A 507 -17.37 28.04 5.40
CA ARG A 507 -16.97 29.26 4.68
C ARG A 507 -16.00 28.98 3.54
N PRO A 508 -14.90 28.22 3.77
CA PRO A 508 -13.89 27.99 2.74
C PRO A 508 -14.43 27.19 1.54
N THR A 509 -15.53 26.46 1.73
CA THR A 509 -16.16 25.61 0.72
C THR A 509 -17.48 26.18 0.20
N TYR A 510 -17.74 27.46 0.41
CA TYR A 510 -18.95 28.15 -0.06
C TYR A 510 -20.25 27.45 0.38
N GLY A 511 -20.30 26.93 1.61
CA GLY A 511 -21.47 26.26 2.18
C GLY A 511 -21.65 24.81 1.72
N VAL A 512 -20.68 24.23 1.01
CA VAL A 512 -20.73 22.83 0.54
C VAL A 512 -19.95 21.94 1.51
N ILE A 513 -20.54 20.83 1.95
CA ILE A 513 -19.85 19.84 2.78
C ILE A 513 -18.98 19.00 1.85
N LEU A 514 -17.68 19.32 1.80
CA LEU A 514 -16.73 18.74 0.83
C LEU A 514 -15.69 17.82 1.49
N TYR A 515 -15.25 18.17 2.71
CA TYR A 515 -14.19 17.47 3.42
C TYR A 515 -14.75 16.50 4.48
N GLN A 516 -13.89 15.62 4.99
CA GLN A 516 -14.28 14.65 6.01
C GLN A 516 -14.23 15.24 7.42
N GLU A 517 -13.25 16.11 7.65
CA GLU A 517 -13.16 17.05 8.76
C GLU A 517 -14.39 17.96 8.81
#